data_AF-A0A1E4TLI6-F1
#
_entry.id   AF-A0A1E4TLI6-F1
#
_cell.length_a   1.000
_cell.length_b   1.000
_cell.length_c   1.000
_cell.angle_alpha   90.00
_cell.angle_beta   90.00
_cell.angle_gamma   90.00
#
_symmetry.space_group_name_H-M   'P 1'
#
loop_
_entity.id
_entity.type
_entity.pdbx_description
1 polymer ?
#
loop_
_entity_poly.entity_id
_entity_poly.type
_entity_poly.pdbx_seq_one_letter_code
_entity_poly.pdbx_strand_id
1 'polypeptide(L)'
;MTPPPNVLAWLSSVLTTYPEPQIVYGHAVQTLDSFPTLRPRTQVYTYEDGTSHLLLNFHGTLPTPIAGVTYQIPIEIWFPLSYPHQAPFLYVVPTQTMAIAPSNHVDPSGRLYHPMLANWSPS
;
A
#
# COMPACT_ATOMS: atom_id res chain seq x y z
N MET A 1 -3.72 -7.44 -15.56
CA MET A 1 -2.97 -6.99 -16.76
C MET A 1 -1.53 -6.82 -16.34
N THR A 2 -0.60 -7.61 -16.90
CA THR A 2 0.77 -7.69 -16.37
C THR A 2 1.45 -6.32 -16.37
N PRO A 3 2.17 -5.93 -15.29
CA PRO A 3 2.88 -4.65 -15.25
C PRO A 3 3.89 -4.50 -16.39
N PRO A 4 4.10 -3.29 -16.93
CA PRO A 4 5.07 -3.05 -18.00
C PRO A 4 6.51 -3.46 -17.61
N PRO A 5 7.34 -3.94 -18.55
CA PRO A 5 8.71 -4.39 -18.26
C PRO A 5 9.59 -3.36 -17.54
N ASN A 6 9.43 -2.07 -17.85
CA ASN A 6 10.16 -0.99 -17.16
C ASN A 6 9.77 -0.86 -15.69
N VAL A 7 8.51 -1.13 -15.33
CA VAL A 7 8.05 -1.15 -13.95
C VAL A 7 8.61 -2.35 -13.20
N LEU A 8 8.64 -3.52 -13.85
CA LEU A 8 9.25 -4.73 -13.30
C LEU A 8 10.75 -4.53 -13.02
N ALA A 9 11.50 -4.00 -13.99
CA ALA A 9 12.92 -3.70 -13.81
C ALA A 9 13.18 -2.67 -12.70
N TRP A 10 12.32 -1.65 -12.60
CA TRP A 10 12.41 -0.65 -11.53
C TRP A 10 12.08 -1.25 -10.16
N LEU A 11 11.07 -2.12 -10.04
CA LEU A 11 10.77 -2.82 -8.78
C LEU A 11 12.00 -3.60 -8.28
N SER A 12 12.66 -4.35 -9.17
CA SER A 12 13.85 -5.10 -8.80
C SER A 12 14.99 -4.22 -8.29
N SER A 13 15.15 -2.99 -8.82
CA SER A 13 16.24 -2.10 -8.39
C SER A 13 15.96 -1.46 -7.03
N VAL A 14 14.72 -1.03 -6.76
CA VAL A 14 14.38 -0.34 -5.49
C VAL A 14 14.24 -1.30 -4.32
N LEU A 15 13.93 -2.57 -4.58
CA LEU A 15 13.74 -3.59 -3.54
C LEU A 15 15.06 -4.14 -2.95
N THR A 16 16.21 -3.74 -3.48
CA THR A 16 17.54 -4.17 -2.97
C THR A 16 17.80 -3.84 -1.50
N THR A 17 17.04 -2.91 -0.93
CA THR A 17 17.10 -2.50 0.49
C THR A 17 16.23 -3.37 1.41
N TYR A 18 15.34 -4.20 0.86
CA TYR A 18 14.50 -5.10 1.63
C TYR A 18 15.27 -6.37 1.98
N PRO A 19 15.11 -6.92 3.21
CA PRO A 19 15.68 -8.21 3.60
C PRO A 19 15.15 -9.38 2.76
N GLU A 20 13.88 -9.33 2.34
CA GLU A 20 13.20 -10.38 1.56
C GLU A 20 12.77 -9.89 0.17
N PRO A 21 13.71 -9.47 -0.70
CA PRO A 21 13.39 -8.72 -1.92
C PRO A 21 12.60 -9.54 -2.93
N GLN A 22 12.82 -10.85 -3.00
CA GLN A 22 12.12 -11.74 -3.93
C GLN A 22 10.65 -11.91 -3.57
N ILE A 23 10.34 -12.03 -2.27
CA ILE A 23 8.95 -12.14 -1.79
C ILE A 23 8.23 -10.82 -2.04
N VAL A 24 8.84 -9.69 -1.66
CA VAL A 24 8.26 -8.36 -1.86
C VAL A 24 8.01 -8.13 -3.35
N TYR A 25 8.94 -8.52 -4.23
CA TYR A 25 8.79 -8.42 -5.67
C TYR A 25 7.61 -9.23 -6.19
N GLY A 26 7.49 -10.51 -5.80
CA GLY A 26 6.38 -11.37 -6.21
C GLY A 26 5.02 -10.79 -5.82
N HIS A 27 4.88 -10.37 -4.57
CA HIS A 27 3.64 -9.77 -4.05
C HIS A 27 3.33 -8.42 -4.70
N ALA A 28 4.35 -7.60 -4.95
CA ALA A 28 4.24 -6.32 -5.64
C ALA A 28 3.70 -6.50 -7.07
N VAL A 29 4.27 -7.42 -7.84
CA VAL A 29 3.86 -7.71 -9.20
C VAL A 29 2.42 -8.23 -9.25
N GLN A 30 2.08 -9.20 -8.38
CA GLN A 30 0.72 -9.76 -8.31
C GLN A 30 -0.32 -8.70 -7.94
N THR A 31 0.01 -7.80 -7.01
CA THR A 31 -0.87 -6.71 -6.60
C THR A 31 -1.10 -5.73 -7.75
N LEU A 32 -0.05 -5.31 -8.46
CA LEU A 32 -0.17 -4.39 -9.60
C LEU A 32 -0.91 -5.02 -10.79
N ASP A 33 -0.79 -6.33 -11.00
CA ASP A 33 -1.54 -7.07 -12.02
C ASP A 33 -3.05 -7.11 -11.70
N SER A 34 -3.38 -7.32 -10.41
CA SER A 34 -4.75 -7.41 -9.89
C SER A 34 -5.45 -6.05 -9.80
N PHE A 35 -4.69 -4.98 -9.54
CA PHE A 35 -5.22 -3.62 -9.35
C PHE A 35 -4.56 -2.62 -10.31
N PRO A 36 -5.02 -2.54 -11.57
CA PRO A 36 -4.44 -1.68 -12.59
C PRO A 36 -4.61 -0.17 -12.34
N THR A 37 -5.32 0.23 -11.30
CA THR A 37 -5.44 1.62 -10.83
C THR A 37 -4.32 2.02 -9.87
N LEU A 38 -3.55 1.05 -9.35
CA LEU A 38 -2.40 1.31 -8.50
C LEU A 38 -1.15 1.54 -9.32
N ARG A 39 -0.29 2.43 -8.83
CA ARG A 39 1.02 2.73 -9.39
C ARG A 39 2.06 2.65 -8.29
N PRO A 40 3.22 2.03 -8.54
CA PRO A 40 4.26 1.97 -7.54
C PRO A 40 5.14 3.22 -7.59
N ARG A 41 5.71 3.58 -6.45
CA ARG A 41 6.75 4.60 -6.27
C ARG A 41 7.58 4.29 -5.03
N THR A 42 8.66 5.02 -4.81
CA THR A 42 9.34 5.05 -3.51
C THR A 42 9.07 6.39 -2.82
N GLN A 43 8.88 6.36 -1.51
CA GLN A 43 8.70 7.57 -0.70
C GLN A 43 9.27 7.38 0.71
N VAL A 44 9.62 8.50 1.34
CA VAL A 44 10.07 8.50 2.73
C VAL A 44 8.86 8.35 3.64
N TYR A 45 8.82 7.24 4.38
CA TYR A 45 7.85 7.01 5.44
C TYR A 45 8.50 7.36 6.78
N THR A 46 7.82 8.15 7.61
CA THR A 46 8.26 8.47 8.97
C THR A 46 7.39 7.71 9.96
N TYR A 47 8.03 6.86 10.75
CA TYR A 47 7.40 6.04 11.78
C TYR A 47 7.03 6.90 13.00
N GLU A 48 6.18 6.36 13.86
CA GLU A 48 5.72 7.03 15.09
C GLU A 48 6.86 7.33 16.06
N ASP A 49 7.96 6.58 16.01
CA ASP A 49 9.17 6.80 16.78
C ASP A 49 10.09 7.91 16.21
N GLY A 50 9.69 8.52 15.10
CA GLY A 50 10.42 9.58 14.40
C GLY A 50 11.47 9.08 13.40
N THR A 51 11.69 7.76 13.29
CA THR A 51 12.61 7.18 12.31
C THR A 51 12.02 7.30 10.90
N SER A 52 12.85 7.57 9.90
CA SER A 52 12.41 7.65 8.50
C SER A 52 13.13 6.65 7.61
N HIS A 53 12.38 5.98 6.73
CA HIS A 53 12.93 5.05 5.73
C HIS A 53 12.33 5.32 4.35
N LEU A 54 13.14 5.15 3.29
CA LEU A 54 12.63 5.10 1.92
C LEU A 54 11.97 3.74 1.70
N LEU A 55 10.67 3.71 1.48
CA LEU A 55 9.89 2.48 1.31
C LEU A 55 9.26 2.42 -0.08
N LEU A 56 8.98 1.21 -0.55
CA LEU A 56 8.02 0.97 -1.62
C LEU A 56 6.63 1.42 -1.15
N ASN A 57 5.97 2.22 -1.97
CA ASN A 57 4.63 2.73 -1.77
C ASN A 57 3.81 2.53 -3.04
N PHE A 58 2.62 1.97 -2.92
CA PHE A 58 1.63 1.97 -3.97
C PHE A 58 0.61 3.06 -3.70
N HIS A 59 0.23 3.79 -4.73
CA HIS A 59 -0.79 4.83 -4.67
C HIS A 59 -1.76 4.67 -5.84
N GLY A 60 -3.00 5.09 -5.66
CA GLY A 60 -4.04 5.01 -6.69
C GLY A 60 -5.41 4.95 -6.05
N THR A 61 -6.38 4.36 -6.74
CA THR A 61 -7.74 4.20 -6.21
C THR A 61 -8.18 2.75 -6.19
N LEU A 62 -9.07 2.39 -5.26
CA LEU A 62 -9.79 1.13 -5.30
C LEU A 62 -11.31 1.37 -5.45
N PRO A 63 -12.01 0.57 -6.28
CA PRO A 63 -13.47 0.63 -6.35
C PRO A 63 -14.07 0.12 -5.03
N THR A 64 -14.85 0.97 -4.36
CA THR A 64 -15.51 0.64 -3.10
C THR A 64 -17.01 0.99 -3.17
N PRO A 65 -17.91 0.03 -2.94
CA PRO A 65 -19.34 0.30 -2.91
C PRO A 65 -19.75 1.01 -1.61
N ILE A 66 -20.41 2.16 -1.72
CA ILE A 66 -20.95 2.93 -0.60
C ILE A 66 -22.38 3.34 -0.97
N ALA A 67 -23.37 2.91 -0.18
CA ALA A 67 -24.79 3.22 -0.38
C ALA A 67 -25.31 2.97 -1.82
N GLY A 68 -24.85 1.88 -2.45
CA GLY A 68 -25.26 1.49 -3.81
C GLY A 68 -24.51 2.17 -4.95
N VAL A 69 -23.55 3.05 -4.65
CA VAL A 69 -22.67 3.70 -5.65
C VAL A 69 -21.22 3.25 -5.43
N THR A 70 -20.53 2.90 -6.50
CA THR A 70 -19.10 2.54 -6.43
C THR A 70 -18.24 3.80 -6.56
N TYR A 71 -17.51 4.13 -5.51
CA TYR A 71 -16.56 5.24 -5.48
C TYR A 71 -15.13 4.74 -5.71
N GLN A 72 -14.31 5.57 -6.36
CA GLN A 72 -12.87 5.33 -6.51
C GLN A 72 -12.16 5.96 -5.32
N ILE A 73 -11.97 5.18 -4.25
CA ILE A 73 -11.39 5.66 -3.00
C ILE A 73 -9.87 5.71 -3.16
N PRO A 74 -9.22 6.89 -3.01
CA PRO A 74 -7.78 6.97 -3.11
C PRO A 74 -7.12 6.33 -1.89
N ILE A 75 -6.11 5.51 -2.15
CA ILE A 75 -5.40 4.77 -1.12
C ILE A 75 -3.89 4.86 -1.32
N GLU A 76 -3.18 4.63 -0.23
CA GLU A 76 -1.77 4.32 -0.24
C GLU A 76 -1.48 3.02 0.52
N ILE A 77 -0.55 2.23 -0.02
CA ILE A 77 -0.08 0.97 0.58
C ILE A 77 1.43 1.07 0.73
N TRP A 78 1.90 1.06 1.97
CA TRP A 78 3.31 1.16 2.33
C TRP A 78 3.83 -0.22 2.73
N PHE A 79 4.93 -0.63 2.13
CA PHE A 79 5.58 -1.91 2.44
C PHE A 79 6.73 -1.64 3.43
N PRO A 80 6.60 -1.97 4.71
CA PRO A 80 7.70 -1.80 5.67
C PRO A 80 8.88 -2.68 5.30
N LEU A 81 10.11 -2.31 5.72
CA LEU A 81 11.31 -3.12 5.44
C LEU A 81 11.21 -4.54 6.03
N SER A 82 10.42 -4.73 7.08
CA SER A 82 10.12 -6.01 7.71
C SER A 82 9.08 -6.85 6.95
N TYR A 83 8.51 -6.37 5.84
CA TYR A 83 7.60 -7.18 5.02
C TYR A 83 8.34 -8.41 4.44
N PRO A 84 7.74 -9.63 4.49
CA PRO A 84 6.34 -9.92 4.82
C PRO A 84 6.09 -10.26 6.30
N HIS A 85 7.08 -10.20 7.20
CA HIS A 85 6.85 -10.47 8.63
C HIS A 85 5.92 -9.44 9.29
N GLN A 86 5.94 -8.20 8.80
CA GLN A 86 4.99 -7.17 9.18
C GLN A 86 4.03 -6.87 8.03
N ALA A 87 2.74 -6.70 8.36
CA ALA A 87 1.73 -6.28 7.42
C ALA A 87 2.08 -4.93 6.75
N PRO A 88 1.62 -4.68 5.52
CA PRO A 88 1.73 -3.36 4.92
C PRO A 88 0.87 -2.35 5.69
N PHE A 89 1.24 -1.07 5.63
CA PHE A 89 0.42 0.02 6.18
C PHE A 89 -0.47 0.57 5.09
N LEU A 90 -1.77 0.61 5.33
CA LEU A 90 -2.75 1.13 4.38
C LEU A 90 -3.30 2.46 4.87
N TYR A 91 -3.48 3.41 3.96
CA TYR A 91 -4.08 4.71 4.24
C TYR A 91 -5.15 5.03 3.20
N VAL A 92 -6.25 5.64 3.64
CA VAL A 92 -7.15 6.41 2.78
C VAL A 92 -6.53 7.79 2.64
N VAL A 93 -6.35 8.24 1.40
CA VAL A 93 -5.80 9.58 1.12
C VAL A 93 -6.92 10.45 0.56
N PRO A 94 -7.54 11.33 1.37
CA PRO A 94 -8.61 12.18 0.88
C PRO A 94 -8.10 13.15 -0.19
N THR A 95 -8.89 13.36 -1.25
CA THR A 95 -8.68 14.49 -2.15
C THR A 95 -9.12 15.79 -1.45
N GLN A 96 -8.88 16.95 -2.08
CA GLN A 96 -9.28 18.26 -1.55
C GLN A 96 -10.79 18.39 -1.24
N THR A 97 -11.62 17.56 -1.87
CA THR A 97 -13.09 17.58 -1.70
C THR A 97 -13.60 16.43 -0.82
N MET A 98 -12.70 15.63 -0.24
CA MET A 98 -13.05 14.50 0.62
C MET A 98 -12.68 14.80 2.07
N ALA A 99 -13.46 14.25 2.99
CA ALA A 99 -13.11 14.18 4.40
C ALA A 99 -12.98 12.71 4.81
N ILE A 100 -12.02 12.41 5.67
CA ILE A 100 -11.96 11.09 6.31
C ILE A 100 -13.13 11.00 7.27
N ALA A 101 -13.89 9.91 7.18
CA ALA A 101 -14.91 9.56 8.14
C ALA A 101 -14.33 8.50 9.09
N PRO A 102 -13.87 8.88 10.30
CA PRO A 102 -13.29 7.92 11.24
C PRO A 102 -14.29 6.82 11.58
N SER A 103 -13.79 5.60 11.72
CA SER A 103 -14.57 4.42 12.05
C SER A 103 -13.72 3.42 12.82
N ASN A 104 -14.28 2.27 13.18
CA ASN A 104 -13.51 1.19 13.80
C ASN A 104 -12.34 0.69 12.93
N HIS A 105 -12.37 0.97 11.62
CA HIS A 105 -11.37 0.48 10.67
C HIS A 105 -10.51 1.59 10.06
N VAL A 106 -10.80 2.87 10.34
CA VAL A 106 -10.06 4.00 9.78
C VAL A 106 -9.92 5.07 10.85
N ASP A 107 -8.69 5.46 11.17
CA ASP A 107 -8.43 6.52 12.14
C ASP A 107 -8.50 7.93 11.49
N PRO A 108 -8.41 9.03 12.26
CA PRO A 108 -8.43 10.39 11.72
C PRO A 108 -7.27 10.74 10.77
N SER A 109 -6.14 10.02 10.83
CA SER A 109 -5.03 10.20 9.88
C SER A 109 -5.30 9.49 8.54
N GLY A 110 -6.34 8.66 8.50
CA GLY A 110 -6.68 7.83 7.35
C GLY A 110 -6.09 6.44 7.39
N ARG A 111 -5.36 6.07 8.45
CA ARG A 111 -4.76 4.74 8.56
C ARG A 111 -5.85 3.69 8.70
N LEU A 112 -5.75 2.64 7.89
CA LEU A 112 -6.66 1.52 7.93
C LEU A 112 -6.20 0.50 8.97
N TYR A 113 -7.18 -0.01 9.72
CA TYR A 113 -7.06 -1.11 10.66
C TYR A 113 -8.07 -2.17 10.26
N HIS A 114 -7.60 -3.40 10.04
CA HIS A 114 -8.45 -4.53 9.67
C HIS A 114 -7.95 -5.79 10.38
N PRO A 115 -8.83 -6.72 10.80
CA PRO A 115 -8.40 -7.96 11.47
C PRO A 115 -7.36 -8.77 10.68
N MET A 116 -7.39 -8.71 9.34
CA MET A 116 -6.37 -9.36 8.51
C MET A 116 -4.99 -8.69 8.58
N LEU A 117 -4.93 -7.38 8.82
CA LEU A 117 -3.66 -6.66 9.05
C LEU A 117 -3.14 -6.92 10.48
N ALA A 118 -4.04 -7.05 11.44
CA ALA A 118 -3.69 -7.36 12.83
C ALA A 118 -3.21 -8.81 13.01
N ASN A 119 -3.87 -9.76 12.33
CA ASN A 119 -3.52 -11.18 12.35
C ASN A 119 -2.77 -11.57 11.06
N TRP A 120 -1.82 -10.73 10.66
CA TRP A 120 -1.08 -10.93 9.43
C TRP A 120 -0.23 -12.18 9.50
N SER A 121 -0.39 -13.05 8.50
CA SER A 121 0.43 -14.24 8.34
C SER A 121 1.19 -14.12 7.02
N PRO A 122 2.53 -14.15 7.03
CA PRO A 122 3.30 -14.31 5.81
C PRO A 122 3.00 -15.71 5.25
N SER A 123 2.23 -15.77 4.15
CA SER A 123 1.96 -16.99 3.39
C SER A 123 2.67 -16.94 2.06
#